data_AF-S7R8N4-F1
#
_entry.id   AF-S7R8N4-F1
#
_cell.length_a   1.000
_cell.length_b   1.000
_cell.length_c   1.000
_cell.angle_alpha   90.00
_cell.angle_beta   90.00
_cell.angle_gamma   90.00
#
_symmetry.space_group_name_H-M   'P 1'
#
loop_
_entity.id
_entity.type
_entity.pdbx_description
1 polymer ?
#
loop_
_entity_poly.entity_id
_entity_poly.type
_entity_poly.pdbx_seq_one_letter_code
_entity_poly.pdbx_strand_id
1 'polypeptide(L)'
;MRVVITIESHDQGWSSFPEHWGSYENSWTWFRAVLRRGEECVGSWDICRNRHADEHWRKRTVVWEKPEDHPLMKELRAGDRIEIWPEARYPGWMNFVRYASVEVLCWI
;
A
#
# COMPACT_ATOMS: atom_id res chain seq x y z
N MET A 1 -14.29 13.60 -3.71
CA MET A 1 -14.14 12.36 -2.92
C MET A 1 -12.72 12.32 -2.41
N ARG A 2 -12.50 11.89 -1.18
CA ARG A 2 -11.17 11.81 -0.56
C ARG A 2 -10.97 10.41 -0.01
N VAL A 3 -9.86 9.78 -0.37
CA VAL A 3 -9.46 8.46 0.13
C VAL A 3 -8.21 8.65 0.99
N VAL A 4 -8.28 8.22 2.24
CA VAL A 4 -7.17 8.25 3.19
C VAL A 4 -6.80 6.81 3.54
N ILE A 5 -5.55 6.43 3.24
CA ILE A 5 -5.02 5.10 3.53
C ILE A 5 -3.96 5.24 4.61
N THR A 6 -4.16 4.54 5.73
CA THR A 6 -3.17 4.51 6.81
C THR A 6 -2.64 3.09 6.97
N ILE A 7 -1.32 2.92 6.97
CA ILE A 7 -0.65 1.63 7.10
C ILE A 7 0.43 1.77 8.18
N GLU A 8 0.57 0.78 9.07
CA GLU A 8 1.72 0.60 9.95
C GLU A 8 2.36 -0.75 9.69
N SER A 9 3.58 -0.72 9.17
CA SER A 9 4.27 -1.90 8.69
C SER A 9 5.78 -1.76 8.72
N HIS A 10 6.46 -2.88 8.48
CA HIS A 10 7.90 -2.93 8.25
C HIS A 10 8.28 -4.15 7.39
N ASP A 11 9.53 -4.16 6.95
CA ASP A 11 10.13 -5.25 6.18
C ASP A 11 10.76 -6.29 7.11
N GLN A 12 11.29 -7.40 6.60
CA GLN A 12 11.84 -8.47 7.46
C GLN A 12 13.02 -8.06 8.36
N GLY A 13 13.65 -6.91 8.11
CA GLY A 13 14.72 -6.36 8.97
C GLY A 13 16.14 -6.81 8.63
N TRP A 14 16.32 -7.62 7.59
CA TRP A 14 17.64 -8.13 7.19
C TRP A 14 17.72 -8.35 5.68
N SER A 15 18.93 -8.24 5.15
CA SER A 15 19.27 -8.52 3.76
C SER A 15 20.79 -8.64 3.61
N SER A 16 21.25 -9.44 2.64
CA SER A 16 22.67 -9.55 2.31
C SER A 16 23.25 -8.34 1.57
N PHE A 17 22.45 -7.30 1.32
CA PHE A 17 22.81 -6.08 0.58
C PHE A 17 22.76 -4.84 1.50
N PRO A 18 23.73 -4.66 2.41
CA PRO A 18 23.76 -3.56 3.38
C PRO A 18 23.71 -2.17 2.74
N GLU A 19 24.19 -2.02 1.51
CA GLU A 19 24.18 -0.77 0.74
C GLU A 19 22.77 -0.21 0.49
N HIS A 20 21.73 -1.05 0.56
CA HIS A 20 20.35 -0.63 0.35
C HIS A 20 19.53 -0.51 1.64
N TRP A 21 20.11 -0.85 2.80
CA TRP A 21 19.38 -0.88 4.06
C TRP A 21 18.76 0.46 4.42
N GLY A 22 17.49 0.43 4.83
CA GLY A 22 16.74 1.62 5.19
C GLY A 22 16.40 2.55 4.02
N SER A 23 16.74 2.19 2.78
CA SER A 23 16.30 2.89 1.57
C SER A 23 15.04 2.23 0.97
N TYR A 24 14.51 2.79 -0.11
CA TYR A 24 13.46 2.13 -0.90
C TYR A 24 14.01 1.34 -2.09
N GLU A 25 15.32 1.43 -2.35
CA GLU A 25 15.96 0.69 -3.43
C GLU A 25 15.98 -0.79 -3.10
N ASN A 26 15.74 -1.63 -4.13
CA ASN A 26 15.67 -3.07 -3.98
C ASN A 26 14.74 -3.54 -2.85
N SER A 27 13.70 -2.76 -2.50
CA SER A 27 12.67 -3.17 -1.54
C SER A 27 11.61 -4.03 -2.23
N TRP A 28 11.35 -5.20 -1.65
CA TRP A 28 10.44 -6.21 -2.18
C TRP A 28 9.29 -6.54 -1.24
N THR A 29 8.94 -5.61 -0.34
CA THR A 29 7.66 -5.60 0.40
C THR A 29 6.91 -4.29 0.15
N TRP A 30 5.66 -4.41 -0.27
CA TRP A 30 4.84 -3.27 -0.70
C TRP A 30 3.35 -3.52 -0.48
N PHE A 31 2.54 -2.51 -0.78
CA PHE A 31 1.09 -2.55 -0.63
C PHE A 31 0.44 -2.15 -1.94
N ARG A 32 -0.60 -2.88 -2.33
CA ARG A 32 -1.44 -2.58 -3.49
C ARG A 32 -2.83 -2.17 -3.04
N ALA A 33 -3.41 -1.19 -3.72
CA ALA A 33 -4.83 -0.91 -3.65
C ALA A 33 -5.51 -1.70 -4.76
N VAL A 34 -6.44 -2.56 -4.40
CA VAL A 34 -7.27 -3.33 -5.33
C VAL A 34 -8.67 -2.73 -5.33
N LEU A 35 -9.14 -2.32 -6.51
CA LEU A 35 -10.50 -1.81 -6.69
C LEU A 35 -11.40 -2.96 -7.13
N ARG A 36 -12.47 -3.21 -6.38
CA ARG A 36 -13.46 -4.24 -6.68
C ARG A 36 -14.83 -3.64 -6.97
N ARG A 37 -15.49 -4.19 -7.99
CA ARG A 37 -16.89 -3.91 -8.32
C ARG A 37 -17.67 -5.21 -8.26
N GLY A 38 -18.40 -5.43 -7.17
CA GLY A 38 -18.90 -6.77 -6.84
C GLY A 38 -17.73 -7.73 -6.61
N GLU A 39 -17.69 -8.81 -7.40
CA GLU A 39 -16.60 -9.81 -7.36
C GLU A 39 -15.45 -9.48 -8.33
N GLU A 40 -15.69 -8.63 -9.33
CA GLU A 40 -14.71 -8.26 -10.35
C GLU A 40 -13.58 -7.39 -9.78
N CYS A 41 -12.35 -7.70 -10.16
CA CYS A 41 -11.19 -6.84 -9.93
C CYS A 41 -11.10 -5.84 -11.09
N VAL A 42 -11.46 -4.59 -10.84
CA VAL A 42 -11.42 -3.50 -11.84
C VAL A 42 -9.98 -3.10 -12.13
N GLY A 43 -9.12 -3.12 -11.10
CA GLY A 43 -7.71 -2.81 -11.25
C GLY A 43 -6.96 -2.87 -9.93
N SER A 44 -5.63 -2.88 -10.02
CA SER A 44 -4.76 -2.93 -8.86
C SER A 44 -3.46 -2.17 -9.09
N TRP A 45 -3.16 -1.25 -8.17
CA TRP A 45 -2.03 -0.32 -8.28
C TRP A 45 -1.26 -0.23 -6.97
N ASP A 46 0.02 0.13 -7.03
CA ASP A 46 0.85 0.29 -5.85
C ASP A 46 0.40 1.50 -5.01
N ILE A 47 0.15 1.29 -3.72
CA ILE A 47 0.01 2.37 -2.74
C ILE A 47 1.41 2.84 -2.38
N CYS A 48 2.26 1.88 -1.98
CA CYS A 48 3.55 2.18 -1.39
C CYS A 48 4.46 0.99 -1.06
N ARG A 49 5.73 1.25 -0.70
CA ARG A 49 6.73 0.24 -0.28
C ARG A 49 7.21 0.44 1.16
N ASN A 50 7.63 -0.65 1.82
CA ASN A 50 8.46 -0.58 3.03
C ASN A 50 9.90 -0.20 2.67
N ARG A 51 10.70 0.21 3.67
CA ARG A 51 12.14 0.38 3.47
C ARG A 51 12.82 -0.99 3.51
N HIS A 52 13.79 -1.19 2.62
CA HIS A 52 14.55 -2.42 2.49
C HIS A 52 15.24 -2.80 3.81
N ALA A 53 15.05 -4.05 4.24
CA ALA A 53 15.69 -4.65 5.41
C ALA A 53 15.55 -3.81 6.69
N ASP A 54 14.39 -3.18 6.88
CA ASP A 54 14.10 -2.38 8.07
C ASP A 54 12.97 -3.00 8.89
N GLU A 55 13.26 -3.36 10.14
CA GLU A 55 12.28 -3.93 11.08
C GLU A 55 11.56 -2.88 11.94
N HIS A 56 11.89 -1.59 11.78
CA HIS A 56 11.24 -0.56 12.56
C HIS A 56 9.81 -0.33 12.06
N TRP A 57 8.84 -0.45 12.97
CA TRP A 57 7.44 -0.08 12.72
C TRP A 57 7.33 1.35 12.21
N ARG A 58 6.75 1.52 11.03
CA ARG A 58 6.52 2.82 10.42
C ARG A 58 5.06 2.99 10.08
N LYS A 59 4.45 4.03 10.66
CA LYS A 59 3.11 4.47 10.30
C LYS A 59 3.19 5.49 9.17
N ARG A 60 2.36 5.29 8.16
CA ARG A 60 2.29 6.12 6.97
C ARG A 60 0.84 6.41 6.62
N THR A 61 0.58 7.62 6.15
CA THR A 61 -0.74 8.04 5.68
C THR A 61 -0.59 8.55 4.25
N VAL A 62 -1.35 7.96 3.34
CA VAL A 62 -1.45 8.37 1.94
C VAL A 62 -2.84 8.97 1.74
N VAL A 63 -2.90 10.13 1.09
CA VAL A 63 -4.14 10.86 0.84
C VAL A 63 -4.27 11.06 -0.66
N TRP A 64 -5.42 10.66 -1.21
CA TRP A 64 -5.82 10.92 -2.59
C TRP A 64 -7.12 11.73 -2.59
N GLU A 65 -7.10 12.91 -3.17
CA GLU A 65 -8.21 13.87 -3.19
C GLU A 65 -8.66 14.20 -4.61
N LYS A 66 -7.74 14.12 -5.58
CA LYS A 66 -7.97 14.42 -6.98
C LYS A 66 -7.84 13.15 -7.83
N PRO A 67 -8.52 13.09 -9.00
CA PRO A 67 -8.35 11.97 -9.94
C PRO A 67 -6.89 11.76 -10.39
N GLU A 68 -6.07 12.80 -10.37
CA GLU A 68 -4.66 12.74 -10.78
C GLU A 68 -3.74 12.16 -9.71
N ASP A 69 -4.15 12.14 -8.44
CA ASP A 69 -3.30 11.71 -7.32
C ASP A 69 -2.96 10.22 -7.40
N HIS A 70 -3.88 9.42 -7.96
CA HIS A 70 -3.68 7.99 -8.12
C HIS A 70 -4.64 7.40 -9.18
N PRO A 71 -4.20 6.45 -10.03
CA PRO A 71 -5.05 5.86 -11.07
C PRO A 71 -6.38 5.29 -10.57
N LEU A 72 -6.39 4.71 -9.37
CA LEU A 72 -7.62 4.19 -8.74
C LEU A 72 -8.70 5.27 -8.63
N MET A 73 -8.33 6.53 -8.36
CA MET A 73 -9.30 7.62 -8.19
C MET A 73 -10.07 7.95 -9.47
N LYS A 74 -9.52 7.62 -10.65
CA LYS A 74 -10.18 7.81 -11.95
C LYS A 74 -11.24 6.74 -12.22
N GLU A 75 -11.05 5.55 -11.66
CA GLU A 75 -11.92 4.39 -11.87
C GLU A 75 -12.98 4.21 -10.78
N LEU A 76 -12.74 4.78 -9.60
CA LEU A 76 -13.55 4.60 -8.39
C LEU A 76 -14.95 5.18 -8.54
N ARG A 77 -15.98 4.36 -8.27
CA ARG A 77 -17.39 4.72 -8.32
C ARG A 77 -18.08 4.39 -6.99
N ALA A 78 -19.26 4.98 -6.77
CA ALA A 78 -20.10 4.63 -5.64
C ALA A 78 -20.48 3.14 -5.69
N GLY A 79 -20.33 2.44 -4.56
CA GLY A 79 -20.56 1.01 -4.44
C GLY A 79 -19.34 0.12 -4.70
N ASP A 80 -18.23 0.67 -5.20
CA ASP A 80 -16.98 -0.08 -5.31
C ASP A 80 -16.33 -0.29 -3.92
N ARG A 81 -15.52 -1.34 -3.78
CA ARG A 81 -14.72 -1.66 -2.59
C ARG A 81 -13.24 -1.46 -2.87
N ILE A 82 -12.52 -0.84 -1.93
CA ILE A 82 -11.06 -0.73 -1.96
C ILE A 82 -10.49 -1.73 -0.97
N GLU A 83 -9.60 -2.61 -1.43
CA GLU A 83 -8.86 -3.56 -0.59
C GLU A 83 -7.38 -3.17 -0.54
N ILE A 84 -6.74 -3.35 0.61
CA ILE A 84 -5.29 -3.20 0.77
C ILE A 84 -4.67 -4.60 0.77
N TRP A 85 -3.79 -4.86 -0.20
CA TRP A 85 -3.09 -6.14 -0.33
C TRP A 85 -1.61 -5.94 0.03
N PRO A 86 -1.13 -6.47 1.17
CA PRO A 86 0.29 -6.52 1.48
C PRO A 86 0.99 -7.60 0.64
N GLU A 87 2.11 -7.24 0.03
CA GLU A 87 2.85 -8.09 -0.89
C GLU A 87 4.30 -8.28 -0.42
N ALA A 88 4.88 -9.44 -0.73
CA ALA A 88 6.29 -9.77 -0.56
C ALA A 88 6.74 -10.67 -1.73
N ARG A 89 7.85 -10.34 -2.42
CA ARG A 89 8.20 -11.03 -3.69
C ARG A 89 9.03 -12.30 -3.54
N TYR A 90 9.99 -12.33 -2.62
CA TYR A 90 11.02 -13.36 -2.59
C TYR A 90 10.99 -14.19 -1.30
N PRO A 91 11.45 -15.46 -1.33
CA PRO A 91 11.61 -16.25 -0.12
C PRO A 91 12.42 -15.51 0.95
N GLY A 92 11.93 -15.50 2.18
CA GLY A 92 12.54 -14.79 3.31
C GLY A 92 12.11 -13.32 3.45
N TRP A 93 11.55 -12.71 2.40
CA TRP A 93 10.91 -11.41 2.52
C TRP A 93 9.54 -11.56 3.17
N MET A 94 9.30 -10.74 4.19
CA MET A 94 8.07 -10.76 4.97
C MET A 94 7.59 -9.33 5.17
N ASN A 95 6.34 -9.07 4.79
CA ASN A 95 5.69 -7.79 5.04
C ASN A 95 4.92 -7.89 6.35
N PHE A 96 5.48 -7.34 7.43
CA PHE A 96 4.83 -7.34 8.72
C PHE A 96 3.88 -6.15 8.80
N VAL A 97 2.60 -6.42 9.03
CA VAL A 97 1.54 -5.40 9.09
C VAL A 97 0.91 -5.42 10.46
N ARG A 98 0.98 -4.30 11.18
CA ARG A 98 0.32 -4.12 12.47
C ARG A 98 -1.03 -3.45 12.32
N TYR A 99 -1.16 -2.54 11.34
CA TYR A 99 -2.37 -1.77 11.13
C TYR A 99 -2.54 -1.42 9.65
N ALA A 100 -3.77 -1.47 9.16
CA ALA A 100 -4.14 -0.94 7.85
C ALA A 100 -5.59 -0.45 7.88
N SER A 101 -5.86 0.74 7.33
CA SER A 101 -7.22 1.27 7.17
C SER A 101 -7.37 2.04 5.86
N VAL A 102 -8.60 2.02 5.35
CA VAL A 102 -9.06 2.89 4.26
C VAL A 102 -10.25 3.69 4.77
N GLU A 103 -10.18 5.01 4.67
CA GLU A 103 -11.27 5.93 4.96
C GLU A 103 -11.66 6.63 3.66
N VAL A 104 -12.95 6.55 3.31
CA VAL A 104 -13.49 7.18 2.10
C VAL A 104 -14.49 8.26 2.52
N LEU A 105 -14.17 9.51 2.19
CA LEU A 105 -15.02 10.67 2.44
C LEU A 105 -15.64 11.13 1.13
N CYS A 106 -16.97 11.06 1.07
CA CYS A 106 -17.77 11.58 -0.02
C CYS A 106 -18.39 12.91 0.42
N TRP A 107 -18.22 13.95 -0.39
CA TRP A 107 -18.97 15.20 -0.24
C TRP A 107 -20.29 14.98 -0.96
N ILE A 108 -21.39 14.96 -0.20
CA ILE A 108 -22.77 14.83 -0.70
C ILE A 108 -23.31 16.24 -0.95
#